data_AF-A0A9E7PN18-F1
#
_entry.id   AF-A0A9E7PN18-F1
#
_cell.length_a   1.000
_cell.length_b   1.000
_cell.length_c   1.000
_cell.angle_alpha   90.00
_cell.angle_beta   90.00
_cell.angle_gamma   90.00
#
_symmetry.space_group_name_H-M   'P 1'
#
loop_
_entity.id
_entity.type
_entity.pdbx_description
1 polymer ?
#
loop_
_entity_poly.entity_id
_entity_poly.type
_entity_poly.pdbx_seq_one_letter_code
_entity_poly.pdbx_strand_id
1 'polypeptide(L)'
;MDYIVFVDYFSDAERKRIDYTIERWRDKADIAREKGIVIRFKDKNIDSFLDDLYSRLDAGKEQVQVFEANTHKPEIKAREEVLRYHSSAGRDVIEKFLGYIMAKINAQYEFRDNGFVRYAASTKKGQAKIEISITDNKAGSETIIKISGYASSAKFLHDRIDEEMKTFLGGF
;
A
#
# COMPACT_ATOMS: atom_id res chain seq x y z
N MET A 1 -18.73 18.08 2.44
CA MET A 1 -18.89 16.68 2.87
C MET A 1 -17.59 16.34 3.54
N ASP A 2 -17.65 15.97 4.81
CA ASP A 2 -16.45 15.83 5.64
C ASP A 2 -16.22 14.34 5.89
N TYR A 3 -14.96 13.93 5.84
CA TYR A 3 -14.56 12.53 6.00
C TYR A 3 -13.63 12.39 7.20
N ILE A 4 -14.00 11.53 8.14
CA ILE A 4 -13.09 11.08 9.21
C ILE A 4 -12.43 9.79 8.75
N VAL A 5 -11.10 9.80 8.63
CA VAL A 5 -10.31 8.65 8.17
C VAL A 5 -9.51 8.07 9.34
N PHE A 6 -9.85 6.84 9.73
CA PHE A 6 -9.07 6.07 10.70
C PHE A 6 -8.03 5.23 9.96
N VAL A 7 -6.75 5.39 10.33
CA VAL A 7 -5.64 4.65 9.73
C VAL A 7 -4.86 3.96 10.83
N ASP A 8 -4.96 2.63 10.89
CA ASP A 8 -4.08 1.82 11.71
C ASP A 8 -2.68 1.80 11.08
N TYR A 9 -1.64 1.89 11.91
CA TYR A 9 -0.26 1.77 11.49
C TYR A 9 0.51 0.91 12.48
N PHE A 10 1.49 0.16 11.98
CA PHE A 10 2.23 -0.83 12.77
C PHE A 10 3.72 -0.50 12.90
N SER A 11 4.17 0.63 12.34
CA SER A 11 5.55 1.09 12.47
C SER A 11 5.67 2.61 12.42
N ASP A 12 6.73 3.15 13.03
CA ASP A 12 7.04 4.58 12.96
C ASP A 12 7.33 5.04 11.53
N ALA A 13 7.94 4.17 10.72
CA ALA A 13 8.17 4.43 9.30
C ALA A 13 6.85 4.59 8.52
N GLU A 14 5.84 3.78 8.84
CA GLU A 14 4.50 3.89 8.24
C GLU A 14 3.80 5.17 8.69
N ARG A 15 3.82 5.47 10.00
CA ARG A 15 3.30 6.72 10.56
C ARG A 15 3.87 7.94 9.84
N LYS A 16 5.19 8.01 9.67
CA LYS A 16 5.86 9.12 8.96
C LYS A 16 5.41 9.27 7.51
N ARG A 17 5.12 8.16 6.81
CA ARG A 17 4.58 8.19 5.44
C ARG A 17 3.14 8.70 5.40
N ILE A 18 2.34 8.37 6.40
CA ILE A 18 0.98 8.91 6.56
C ILE A 18 1.05 10.41 6.80
N ASP A 19 1.89 10.86 7.75
CA ASP A 19 2.10 12.28 8.06
C ASP A 19 2.53 13.05 6.80
N TYR A 20 3.53 12.55 6.06
CA TYR A 20 3.97 13.15 4.80
C TYR A 20 2.85 13.24 3.74
N THR A 21 1.97 12.24 3.70
CA THR A 21 0.84 12.25 2.76
C THR A 21 -0.14 13.36 3.14
N ILE A 22 -0.47 13.51 4.43
CA ILE A 22 -1.34 14.57 4.92
C ILE A 22 -0.77 15.94 4.58
N GLU A 23 0.51 16.20 4.91
CA GLU A 23 1.17 17.48 4.63
C GLU A 23 1.14 17.82 3.13
N ARG A 24 1.40 16.86 2.25
CA ARG A 24 1.36 17.08 0.79
C ARG A 24 -0.05 17.41 0.26
N TRP A 25 -1.10 16.99 0.97
CA TRP A 25 -2.48 17.23 0.57
C TRP A 25 -3.09 18.50 1.18
N ARG A 26 -2.45 19.11 2.18
CA ARG A 26 -2.91 20.39 2.77
C ARG A 26 -3.04 21.52 1.77
N ASP A 27 -2.20 21.55 0.75
CA ASP A 27 -2.28 22.57 -0.31
C ASP A 27 -3.43 22.30 -1.31
N LYS A 28 -4.06 21.13 -1.25
CA LYS A 28 -5.05 20.67 -2.26
C LYS A 28 -6.45 20.48 -1.70
N ALA A 29 -6.56 20.24 -0.40
CA ALA A 29 -7.81 20.02 0.30
C ALA A 29 -7.65 20.47 1.76
N ASP A 30 -8.75 20.83 2.38
CA ASP A 30 -8.79 21.12 3.82
C ASP A 30 -8.66 19.81 4.61
N ILE A 31 -7.42 19.37 4.80
CA ILE A 31 -7.07 18.16 5.54
C ILE A 31 -6.36 18.55 6.83
N ALA A 32 -6.99 18.20 7.95
CA ALA A 32 -6.47 18.44 9.28
C ALA A 32 -6.43 17.14 10.09
N ARG A 33 -5.50 17.07 11.04
CA ARG A 33 -5.54 16.09 12.13
C ARG A 33 -6.28 16.74 13.28
N GLU A 34 -7.42 16.17 13.65
CA GLU A 34 -8.16 16.63 14.83
C GLU A 34 -7.30 16.48 16.10
N LYS A 35 -7.34 17.53 16.92
CA LYS A 35 -6.67 17.55 18.22
C LYS A 35 -7.63 17.10 19.30
N GLY A 36 -7.14 16.36 20.29
CA GLY A 36 -7.95 15.87 21.41
C GLY A 36 -8.24 14.37 21.33
N ILE A 37 -9.35 13.95 21.94
CA ILE A 37 -9.76 12.55 22.04
C ILE A 37 -10.84 12.27 21.00
N VAL A 38 -10.58 11.31 20.12
CA VAL A 38 -11.58 10.81 19.16
C VAL A 38 -12.24 9.57 19.75
N ILE A 39 -13.55 9.61 19.96
CA ILE A 39 -14.33 8.52 20.57
C ILE A 39 -15.25 7.91 19.51
N ARG A 40 -15.13 6.60 19.29
CA ARG A 40 -16.08 5.84 18.48
C ARG A 40 -17.11 5.18 19.38
N PHE A 41 -18.32 5.74 19.40
CA PHE A 41 -19.45 5.15 20.10
C PHE A 41 -20.28 4.28 19.14
N LYS A 42 -20.69 3.09 19.58
CA LYS A 42 -21.52 2.16 18.79
C LYS A 42 -22.69 1.68 19.65
N ASP A 43 -23.70 2.51 19.76
CA ASP A 43 -25.01 2.13 20.33
C ASP A 43 -26.04 3.18 19.91
N LYS A 44 -27.31 2.93 20.22
CA LYS A 44 -28.42 3.87 20.01
C LYS A 44 -28.48 4.96 21.09
N ASN A 45 -27.92 4.72 22.27
CA ASN A 45 -28.02 5.64 23.41
C ASN A 45 -26.77 6.52 23.57
N ILE A 46 -26.46 7.31 22.54
CA ILE A 46 -25.36 8.28 22.60
C ILE A 46 -25.64 9.40 23.62
N ASP A 47 -26.90 9.76 23.82
CA ASP A 47 -27.30 10.88 24.68
C ASP A 47 -26.93 10.64 26.14
N SER A 48 -27.16 9.45 26.70
CA SER A 48 -26.74 9.14 28.07
C SER A 48 -25.22 9.17 28.24
N PHE A 49 -24.46 8.78 27.22
CA PHE A 49 -23.01 8.89 27.25
C PHE A 49 -22.55 10.36 27.21
N LEU A 50 -23.17 11.17 26.36
CA LEU A 50 -22.85 12.60 26.26
C LEU A 50 -23.20 13.35 27.55
N ASP A 51 -24.32 13.03 28.19
CA ASP A 51 -24.71 13.61 29.48
C ASP A 51 -23.66 13.34 30.57
N ASP A 52 -23.25 12.07 30.73
CA ASP A 52 -22.16 11.70 31.66
C ASP A 52 -20.84 12.38 31.28
N LEU A 53 -20.49 12.43 29.99
CA LEU A 53 -19.26 13.08 29.53
C LEU A 53 -19.26 14.59 29.83
N TYR A 54 -20.34 15.30 29.48
CA TYR A 54 -20.45 16.73 29.68
C TYR A 54 -20.37 17.12 31.16
N SER A 55 -20.88 16.27 32.07
CA SER A 55 -20.79 16.49 33.51
C SER A 55 -19.36 16.48 34.06
N ARG A 56 -18.40 15.92 33.31
CA ARG A 56 -16.99 15.76 33.70
C ARG A 56 -16.05 16.77 33.05
N LEU A 57 -16.54 17.60 32.13
CA LEU A 57 -15.74 18.55 31.36
C LEU A 57 -15.89 19.98 31.91
N ASP A 58 -14.77 20.68 32.10
CA ASP A 58 -14.75 22.03 32.68
C ASP A 58 -15.57 23.05 31.88
N ALA A 59 -15.57 22.94 30.54
CA ALA A 59 -16.39 23.78 29.65
C ALA A 59 -17.58 23.00 29.04
N GLY A 60 -17.93 21.86 29.63
CA GLY A 60 -19.10 21.06 29.27
C GLY A 60 -19.19 20.77 27.77
N LYS A 61 -20.36 21.07 27.18
CA LYS A 61 -20.67 20.77 25.77
C LYS A 61 -19.82 21.53 24.75
N GLU A 62 -19.25 22.69 25.11
CA GLU A 62 -18.52 23.54 24.16
C GLU A 62 -17.20 22.91 23.71
N GLN A 63 -16.68 21.97 24.50
CA GLN A 63 -15.46 21.21 24.18
C GLN A 63 -15.73 19.97 23.32
N VAL A 64 -17.00 19.66 23.01
CA VAL A 64 -17.37 18.39 22.36
C VAL A 64 -18.06 18.65 21.04
N GLN A 65 -17.50 18.06 19.98
CA GLN A 65 -18.11 18.01 18.66
C GLN A 65 -18.59 16.58 18.40
N VAL A 66 -19.85 16.44 18.01
CA VAL A 66 -20.48 15.13 17.74
C VAL A 66 -20.81 15.04 16.26
N PHE A 67 -20.31 14.00 15.60
CA PHE A 67 -20.56 13.72 14.19
C PHE A 67 -21.25 12.37 14.05
N GLU A 68 -22.35 12.34 13.31
CA GLU A 68 -22.97 11.09 12.88
C GLU A 68 -22.25 10.57 11.63
N ALA A 69 -21.61 9.40 11.74
CA ALA A 69 -20.77 8.86 10.68
C ALA A 69 -21.47 7.71 9.94
N ASN A 70 -21.64 7.87 8.63
CA ASN A 70 -22.00 6.78 7.74
C ASN A 70 -20.74 6.13 7.14
N THR A 71 -20.74 4.81 7.01
CA THR A 71 -19.60 4.10 6.42
C THR A 71 -19.52 4.40 4.92
N HIS A 72 -18.47 5.09 4.50
CA HIS A 72 -18.16 5.27 3.08
C HIS A 72 -17.11 4.25 2.63
N LYS A 73 -17.42 3.46 1.60
CA LYS A 73 -16.51 2.46 1.00
C LYS A 73 -16.21 2.85 -0.45
N PRO A 74 -15.17 3.67 -0.70
CA PRO A 74 -14.83 4.07 -2.05
C PRO A 74 -14.23 2.87 -2.82
N GLU A 75 -14.56 2.74 -4.11
CA GLU A 75 -14.01 1.69 -4.98
C GLU A 75 -12.62 2.07 -5.54
N ILE A 76 -11.66 2.35 -4.65
CA ILE A 76 -10.28 2.59 -5.06
C ILE A 76 -9.57 1.24 -5.16
N LYS A 77 -9.33 0.77 -6.38
CA LYS A 77 -8.60 -0.48 -6.63
C LYS A 77 -7.11 -0.22 -6.82
N ALA A 78 -6.29 -1.12 -6.31
CA ALA A 78 -4.88 -1.17 -6.68
C ALA A 78 -4.77 -1.40 -8.20
N ARG A 79 -3.80 -0.76 -8.84
CA ARG A 79 -3.44 -1.07 -10.22
C ARG A 79 -2.60 -2.34 -10.21
N GLU A 80 -2.84 -3.22 -11.18
CA GLU A 80 -2.05 -4.41 -11.42
C GLU A 80 -1.36 -4.28 -12.77
N GLU A 81 -0.06 -4.49 -12.80
CA GLU A 81 0.78 -4.54 -13.99
C GLU A 81 1.38 -5.94 -14.07
N VAL A 82 1.44 -6.52 -15.28
CA VAL A 82 1.92 -7.89 -15.48
C VAL A 82 2.98 -7.93 -16.56
N LEU A 83 4.16 -8.45 -16.20
CA LEU A 83 5.24 -8.73 -17.13
C LEU A 83 5.32 -10.24 -17.38
N ARG A 84 5.53 -10.62 -18.65
CA ARG A 84 5.65 -12.01 -19.07
C ARG A 84 6.86 -12.18 -19.97
N TYR A 85 7.70 -13.15 -19.66
CA TYR A 85 8.90 -13.45 -20.42
C TYR A 85 9.02 -14.94 -20.70
N HIS A 86 9.57 -15.25 -21.87
CA HIS A 86 10.01 -16.59 -22.24
C HIS A 86 11.51 -16.52 -22.48
N SER A 87 12.24 -17.47 -21.90
CA SER A 87 13.70 -17.53 -22.01
C SER A 87 14.18 -18.95 -22.12
N SER A 88 15.26 -19.18 -22.88
CA SER A 88 16.00 -20.44 -22.86
C SER A 88 16.89 -20.60 -21.63
N ALA A 89 17.07 -19.52 -20.84
CA ALA A 89 17.80 -19.58 -19.59
C ALA A 89 17.07 -20.46 -18.57
N GLY A 90 17.81 -21.31 -17.87
CA GLY A 90 17.25 -22.14 -16.81
C GLY A 90 16.77 -21.32 -15.62
N ARG A 91 15.77 -21.86 -14.91
CA ARG A 91 15.17 -21.29 -13.71
C ARG A 91 16.15 -20.67 -12.73
N ASP A 92 17.22 -21.38 -12.37
CA ASP A 92 18.20 -20.91 -11.37
C ASP A 92 18.89 -19.60 -11.77
N VAL A 93 19.12 -19.40 -13.07
CA VAL A 93 19.75 -18.17 -13.59
C VAL A 93 18.76 -17.02 -13.47
N ILE A 94 17.50 -17.26 -13.85
CA ILE A 94 16.42 -16.28 -13.78
C ILE A 94 16.14 -15.90 -12.31
N GLU A 95 16.06 -16.88 -11.40
CA GLU A 95 15.85 -16.63 -9.97
C GLU A 95 16.96 -15.77 -9.37
N LYS A 96 18.23 -16.06 -9.70
CA LYS A 96 19.37 -15.24 -9.26
C LYS A 96 19.30 -13.81 -9.79
N PHE A 97 18.97 -13.64 -11.06
CA PHE A 97 18.88 -12.31 -11.68
C PHE A 97 17.71 -11.49 -11.11
N LEU A 98 16.55 -12.11 -10.93
CA LEU A 98 15.42 -11.46 -10.26
C LEU A 98 15.75 -11.12 -8.80
N GLY A 99 16.48 -11.98 -8.09
CA GLY A 99 17.00 -11.67 -6.76
C GLY A 99 17.87 -10.41 -6.74
N TYR A 100 18.73 -10.25 -7.75
CA TYR A 100 19.51 -9.03 -7.96
C TYR A 100 18.61 -7.81 -8.20
N ILE A 101 17.60 -7.91 -9.08
CA ILE A 101 16.66 -6.80 -9.33
C ILE A 101 15.93 -6.43 -8.04
N MET A 102 15.41 -7.41 -7.28
CA MET A 102 14.72 -7.18 -6.01
C MET A 102 15.61 -6.44 -5.01
N ALA A 103 16.87 -6.83 -4.90
CA ALA A 103 17.85 -6.10 -4.07
C ALA A 103 18.07 -4.68 -4.58
N LYS A 104 18.23 -4.47 -5.89
CA LYS A 104 18.44 -3.16 -6.53
C LYS A 104 17.28 -2.18 -6.32
N ILE A 105 16.06 -2.69 -6.17
CA ILE A 105 14.87 -1.88 -5.89
C ILE A 105 14.53 -1.82 -4.39
N ASN A 106 15.38 -2.36 -3.51
CA ASN A 106 15.15 -2.48 -2.07
C ASN A 106 13.82 -3.17 -1.72
N ALA A 107 13.45 -4.19 -2.50
CA ALA A 107 12.28 -5.01 -2.21
C ALA A 107 12.58 -5.97 -1.07
N GLN A 108 11.67 -6.02 -0.08
CA GLN A 108 11.74 -6.91 1.05
C GLN A 108 11.01 -8.21 0.73
N TYR A 109 11.65 -9.34 0.97
CA TYR A 109 11.00 -10.64 0.87
C TYR A 109 9.88 -10.74 1.93
N GLU A 110 8.68 -11.14 1.51
CA GLU A 110 7.58 -11.43 2.42
C GLU A 110 7.50 -12.94 2.67
N PHE A 111 7.25 -13.72 1.61
CA PHE A 111 7.14 -15.17 1.69
C PHE A 111 7.24 -15.83 0.31
N ARG A 112 7.31 -17.16 0.30
CA ARG A 112 7.19 -18.03 -0.87
C ARG A 112 6.05 -19.00 -0.61
N ASP A 113 5.12 -19.11 -1.55
CA ASP A 113 3.98 -20.02 -1.47
C ASP A 113 3.61 -20.52 -2.87
N ASN A 114 3.12 -21.76 -2.99
CA ASN A 114 2.48 -22.31 -4.19
C ASN A 114 3.12 -21.90 -5.55
N GLY A 115 4.46 -21.98 -5.66
CA GLY A 115 5.18 -21.72 -6.91
C GLY A 115 5.42 -20.23 -7.26
N PHE A 116 5.09 -19.30 -6.35
CA PHE A 116 5.46 -17.89 -6.48
C PHE A 116 6.20 -17.36 -5.25
N VAL A 117 6.94 -16.28 -5.44
CA VAL A 117 7.61 -15.52 -4.37
C VAL A 117 7.02 -14.14 -4.31
N ARG A 118 6.69 -13.66 -3.11
CA ARG A 118 6.16 -12.32 -2.89
C ARG A 118 7.18 -11.41 -2.20
N TYR A 119 7.29 -10.20 -2.73
CA TYR A 119 8.09 -9.12 -2.18
C TYR A 119 7.23 -7.86 -1.98
N ALA A 120 7.63 -7.01 -1.04
CA ALA A 120 7.11 -5.66 -0.85
C ALA A 120 8.18 -4.63 -1.20
N ALA A 121 7.82 -3.63 -2.01
CA ALA A 121 8.73 -2.57 -2.42
C ALA A 121 8.18 -1.19 -2.03
N SER A 122 9.02 -0.40 -1.36
CA SER A 122 8.77 1.01 -1.07
C SER A 122 9.40 1.88 -2.14
N THR A 123 8.59 2.66 -2.86
CA THR A 123 9.09 3.59 -3.89
C THR A 123 8.72 5.04 -3.57
N LYS A 124 9.37 5.98 -4.26
CA LYS A 124 8.97 7.40 -4.25
C LYS A 124 7.53 7.64 -4.75
N LYS A 125 6.92 6.65 -5.42
CA LYS A 125 5.55 6.71 -5.97
C LYS A 125 4.52 5.98 -5.11
N GLY A 126 4.95 5.35 -4.00
CA GLY A 126 4.10 4.57 -3.10
C GLY A 126 4.64 3.17 -2.85
N GLN A 127 3.86 2.38 -2.11
CA GLN A 127 4.12 0.96 -1.86
C GLN A 127 3.59 0.10 -3.01
N ALA A 128 4.23 -1.03 -3.26
CA ALA A 128 3.72 -2.06 -4.17
C ALA A 128 4.12 -3.46 -3.69
N LYS A 129 3.34 -4.45 -4.11
CA LYS A 129 3.64 -5.87 -3.97
C LYS A 129 4.08 -6.43 -5.31
N ILE A 130 5.09 -7.29 -5.28
CA ILE A 130 5.64 -7.96 -6.46
C ILE A 130 5.51 -9.46 -6.22
N GLU A 131 4.85 -10.15 -7.14
CA GLU A 131 4.75 -11.61 -7.15
C GLU A 131 5.47 -12.14 -8.38
N ILE A 132 6.35 -13.11 -8.17
CA ILE A 132 7.14 -13.72 -9.25
C ILE A 132 6.86 -15.21 -9.26
N SER A 133 6.45 -15.73 -10.41
CA SER A 133 6.34 -17.17 -10.66
C SER A 133 7.19 -17.54 -11.87
N ILE A 134 7.93 -18.64 -11.75
CA ILE A 134 8.76 -19.20 -12.82
C ILE A 134 8.36 -20.65 -13.03
N THR A 135 8.01 -20.99 -14.25
CA THR A 135 7.59 -22.33 -14.67
C THR A 135 8.46 -22.81 -15.81
N ASP A 136 9.07 -23.98 -15.64
CA ASP A 136 9.87 -24.62 -16.68
C ASP A 136 8.98 -25.40 -17.64
N ASN A 137 9.25 -25.27 -18.93
CA ASN A 137 8.60 -26.01 -20.00
C ASN A 137 9.66 -26.58 -20.97
N LYS A 138 9.23 -27.39 -21.95
CA LYS A 138 10.15 -28.04 -22.90
C LYS A 138 10.90 -27.05 -23.80
N ALA A 139 10.45 -25.80 -23.90
CA ALA A 139 11.02 -24.75 -24.74
C ALA A 139 11.85 -23.72 -23.94
N GLY A 140 12.00 -23.90 -22.62
CA GLY A 140 12.68 -22.95 -21.73
C GLY A 140 11.87 -22.66 -20.46
N SER A 141 12.10 -21.51 -19.84
CA SER A 141 11.38 -21.07 -18.64
C SER A 141 10.44 -19.90 -18.98
N GLU A 142 9.19 -19.98 -18.52
CA GLU A 142 8.24 -18.87 -18.53
C GLU A 142 8.30 -18.16 -17.17
N THR A 143 8.45 -16.83 -17.20
CA THR A 143 8.49 -15.98 -16.01
C THR A 143 7.35 -14.99 -16.06
N ILE A 144 6.55 -14.96 -14.99
CA ILE A 144 5.46 -14.00 -14.81
C ILE A 144 5.76 -13.17 -13.57
N ILE A 145 5.74 -11.84 -13.72
CA ILE A 145 5.91 -10.89 -12.63
C ILE A 145 4.65 -10.04 -12.54
N LYS A 146 3.91 -10.18 -11.46
CA LYS A 146 2.73 -9.34 -11.18
C LYS A 146 3.10 -8.27 -10.17
N ILE A 147 2.71 -7.04 -10.44
CA ILE A 147 3.02 -5.89 -9.60
C ILE A 147 1.72 -5.19 -9.27
N SER A 148 1.37 -5.11 -7.98
CA SER A 148 0.15 -4.45 -7.53
C SER A 148 0.46 -3.27 -6.61
N GLY A 149 -0.22 -2.15 -6.78
CA GLY A 149 0.03 -0.96 -5.97
C GLY A 149 -0.95 0.18 -6.23
N TYR A 150 -1.01 1.11 -5.28
CA TYR A 150 -1.82 2.32 -5.40
C TYR A 150 -1.03 3.46 -6.07
N ALA A 151 -1.74 4.45 -6.59
CA ALA A 151 -1.15 5.54 -7.36
C ALA A 151 -0.34 5.01 -8.55
N SER A 152 0.91 5.46 -8.71
CA SER A 152 1.79 5.10 -9.83
C SER A 152 2.91 4.13 -9.44
N SER A 153 2.85 3.52 -8.24
CA SER A 153 3.91 2.63 -7.76
C SER A 153 4.03 1.36 -8.61
N ALA A 154 2.91 0.74 -8.99
CA ALA A 154 2.90 -0.47 -9.82
C ALA A 154 3.56 -0.22 -11.18
N LYS A 155 3.09 0.81 -11.91
CA LYS A 155 3.66 1.20 -13.21
C LYS A 155 5.15 1.57 -13.12
N PHE A 156 5.54 2.33 -12.10
CA PHE A 156 6.94 2.71 -11.91
C PHE A 156 7.87 1.51 -11.73
N LEU A 157 7.42 0.47 -11.01
CA LEU A 157 8.19 -0.76 -10.85
C LEU A 157 8.12 -1.66 -12.08
N HIS A 158 6.97 -1.71 -12.76
CA HIS A 158 6.82 -2.39 -14.05
C HIS A 158 7.89 -1.91 -15.02
N ASP A 159 7.93 -0.59 -15.30
CA ASP A 159 8.84 -0.02 -16.30
C ASP A 159 10.31 -0.30 -15.94
N ARG A 160 10.65 -0.21 -14.65
CA ARG A 160 12.01 -0.46 -14.16
C ARG A 160 12.41 -1.94 -14.22
N ILE A 161 11.51 -2.86 -13.87
CA ILE A 161 11.80 -4.30 -13.93
C ILE A 161 11.86 -4.75 -15.39
N ASP A 162 10.98 -4.23 -16.24
CA ASP A 162 10.93 -4.52 -17.67
C ASP A 162 12.21 -4.14 -18.39
N GLU A 163 12.76 -2.96 -18.12
CA GLU A 163 14.03 -2.50 -18.66
C GLU A 163 15.19 -3.44 -18.33
N GLU A 164 15.30 -3.87 -17.06
CA GLU A 164 16.36 -4.78 -16.60
C GLU A 164 16.19 -6.19 -17.19
N MET A 165 14.94 -6.70 -17.21
CA MET A 165 14.62 -8.02 -17.75
C MET A 165 14.89 -8.09 -19.25
N LYS A 166 14.48 -7.06 -20.01
CA LYS A 166 14.80 -6.97 -21.44
C LYS A 166 16.30 -6.98 -21.64
N THR A 167 17.05 -6.15 -20.91
CA THR A 167 18.52 -6.10 -21.02
C THR A 167 19.15 -7.48 -20.77
N PHE A 168 18.73 -8.16 -19.71
CA PHE A 168 19.25 -9.49 -19.35
C PHE A 168 18.91 -10.58 -20.37
N LEU A 169 17.71 -10.55 -20.93
CA LEU A 169 17.25 -11.52 -21.93
C LEU A 169 17.80 -11.22 -23.35
N GLY A 170 18.67 -10.21 -23.49
CA GLY A 170 19.26 -9.82 -24.78
C GLY A 170 18.42 -8.83 -25.56
N GLY A 171 17.90 -7.80 -24.87
CA GLY A 171 17.07 -6.75 -25.45
C GLY A 171 17.82 -5.93 -26.49
N PHE A 172 17.53 -6.27 -27.76
CA PHE A 172 18.10 -5.82 -29.04
C PHE A 172 19.47 -6.38 -29.41
#